data_AF-A0A0C2G0D6-F1
#
_entry.id   AF-A0A0C2G0D6-F1
#
_cell.length_a   1.000
_cell.length_b   1.000
_cell.length_c   1.000
_cell.angle_alpha   90.00
_cell.angle_beta   90.00
_cell.angle_gamma   90.00
#
_symmetry.space_group_name_H-M   'P 1'
#
loop_
_entity.id
_entity.type
_entity.pdbx_description
1 polymer ?
#
loop_
_entity_poly.entity_id
_entity_poly.type
_entity_poly.pdbx_seq_one_letter_code
_entity_poly.pdbx_strand_id
1 'polypeptide(L)'
;MENVLTTTIEAVVAFDQQPAAELILCSVYMCQSIQSRSHNPATHSVLWALIVGIILAFLLGAGMGGNDVANAFGTSVGSGVLTVIKAYILASIFETLGAVLVGWSVTDTMRKGVVDTDQYLNNPKELMLGQVAILGGCAAWLLIATVLKMPVSTTHSLVGATLGFSIVLRGLNGIRWMKIVNIGTDTVISWFLSPALSGTISVILYMIVDFAVLRRDNPFECGLRALPVFYFVCIAFNVLMVTWDGSRHTQSASKKESEKLGHKLLHYALNTSTR
;
A
#
# COMPACT_ATOMS: atom_id res chain seq x y z
N MET A 1 9.64 -17.90 -23.43
CA MET A 1 9.55 -18.38 -22.03
C MET A 1 9.79 -17.25 -21.04
N GLU A 2 10.87 -16.48 -21.14
CA GLU A 2 11.15 -15.30 -20.28
C GLU A 2 9.99 -14.31 -20.23
N ASN A 3 9.53 -13.80 -21.37
CA ASN A 3 8.45 -12.81 -21.42
C ASN A 3 7.08 -13.30 -20.88
N VAL A 4 6.91 -14.60 -20.60
CA VAL A 4 5.67 -15.14 -20.01
C VAL A 4 5.77 -15.13 -18.50
N LEU A 5 6.86 -15.70 -18.01
CA LEU A 5 7.19 -15.82 -16.61
C LEU A 5 7.34 -14.42 -16.00
N THR A 6 8.07 -13.52 -16.68
CA THR A 6 8.30 -12.15 -16.22
C THR A 6 7.00 -11.36 -16.06
N THR A 7 6.05 -11.43 -17.01
CA THR A 7 4.78 -10.68 -16.91
C THR A 7 3.83 -11.22 -15.84
N THR A 8 3.77 -12.55 -15.64
CA THR A 8 2.96 -13.14 -14.55
C THR A 8 3.58 -12.86 -13.19
N ILE A 9 4.91 -12.86 -13.09
CA ILE A 9 5.62 -12.43 -11.88
C ILE A 9 5.45 -10.94 -11.65
N GLU A 10 5.51 -10.08 -12.66
CA GLU A 10 5.20 -8.66 -12.54
C GLU A 10 3.77 -8.44 -12.06
N ALA A 11 2.80 -9.23 -12.52
CA ALA A 11 1.42 -9.15 -12.04
C ALA A 11 1.30 -9.58 -10.57
N VAL A 12 1.94 -10.67 -10.15
CA VAL A 12 1.91 -11.13 -8.73
C VAL A 12 2.72 -10.19 -7.81
N VAL A 13 3.82 -9.61 -8.30
CA VAL A 13 4.61 -8.62 -7.57
C VAL A 13 3.85 -7.30 -7.46
N ALA A 14 3.13 -6.87 -8.50
CA ALA A 14 2.22 -5.72 -8.42
C ALA A 14 1.07 -6.00 -7.42
N PHE A 15 0.64 -7.26 -7.34
CA PHE A 15 -0.46 -7.71 -6.50
C PHE A 15 -0.17 -7.70 -4.97
N ASP A 16 1.05 -8.05 -4.55
CA ASP A 16 1.53 -7.88 -3.16
C ASP A 16 1.54 -6.42 -2.71
N GLN A 17 1.56 -5.51 -3.68
CA GLN A 17 1.97 -4.13 -3.49
C GLN A 17 0.76 -3.17 -3.41
N GLN A 18 -0.38 -3.44 -4.06
CA GLN A 18 -1.64 -2.67 -3.91
C GLN A 18 -2.91 -3.56 -3.92
N PRO A 19 -3.36 -4.10 -2.78
CA PRO A 19 -4.53 -4.99 -2.76
C PRO A 19 -5.86 -4.29 -3.07
N ALA A 20 -6.01 -2.98 -2.80
CA ALA A 20 -7.29 -2.28 -2.90
C ALA A 20 -7.52 -1.53 -4.24
N ALA A 21 -6.49 -0.89 -4.81
CA ALA A 21 -6.62 -0.04 -6.00
C ALA A 21 -6.52 -0.82 -7.33
N GLU A 22 -5.83 -1.97 -7.34
CA GLU A 22 -5.60 -2.73 -8.57
C GLU A 22 -6.64 -3.82 -8.85
N LEU A 23 -7.64 -4.08 -8.00
CA LEU A 23 -8.68 -5.09 -8.27
C LEU A 23 -9.41 -4.84 -9.62
N ILE A 24 -9.62 -3.58 -10.00
CA ILE A 24 -10.26 -3.20 -11.27
C ILE A 24 -9.27 -3.24 -12.44
N LEU A 25 -8.05 -2.71 -12.28
CA LEU A 25 -7.01 -2.76 -13.31
C LEU A 25 -6.57 -4.22 -13.60
N CYS A 26 -6.50 -5.06 -12.57
CA CYS A 26 -6.23 -6.49 -12.68
C CYS A 26 -7.30 -7.21 -13.46
N SER A 27 -8.59 -6.86 -13.38
CA SER A 27 -9.62 -7.49 -14.21
C SER A 27 -9.41 -7.20 -15.70
N VAL A 28 -8.90 -6.00 -16.04
CA VAL A 28 -8.58 -5.57 -17.41
C VAL A 28 -7.26 -6.17 -17.91
N TYR A 29 -6.21 -6.20 -17.07
CA TYR A 29 -4.94 -6.87 -17.37
C TYR A 29 -5.09 -8.40 -17.43
N MET A 30 -5.98 -8.99 -16.62
CA MET A 30 -6.41 -10.40 -16.70
C MET A 30 -7.10 -10.68 -18.02
N CYS A 31 -8.04 -9.84 -18.44
CA CYS A 31 -8.70 -9.99 -19.74
C CYS A 31 -7.68 -9.92 -20.89
N GLN A 32 -6.73 -8.98 -20.86
CA GLN A 32 -5.69 -8.86 -21.88
C GLN A 32 -4.67 -10.00 -21.88
N SER A 33 -4.29 -10.51 -20.70
CA SER A 33 -3.31 -11.60 -20.58
C SER A 33 -3.90 -12.98 -20.84
N ILE A 34 -5.18 -13.21 -20.50
CA ILE A 34 -5.92 -14.45 -20.80
C ILE A 34 -6.27 -14.53 -22.29
N GLN A 35 -6.72 -13.44 -22.90
CA GLN A 35 -7.10 -13.41 -24.33
C GLN A 35 -5.90 -13.65 -25.27
N SER A 36 -4.68 -13.32 -24.84
CA SER A 36 -3.48 -13.39 -25.69
C SER A 36 -2.76 -14.75 -25.69
N ARG A 37 -3.13 -15.72 -24.82
CA ARG A 37 -2.20 -16.81 -24.43
C ARG A 37 -2.77 -18.23 -24.25
N SER A 38 -3.81 -18.60 -25.00
CA SER A 38 -4.46 -19.91 -24.95
C SER A 38 -3.58 -21.16 -25.30
N HIS A 39 -2.26 -21.04 -25.56
CA HIS A 39 -1.47 -22.11 -26.22
C HIS A 39 -0.11 -22.48 -25.58
N ASN A 40 0.14 -22.30 -24.26
CA ASN A 40 1.41 -22.74 -23.65
C ASN A 40 1.22 -23.53 -22.32
N PRO A 41 1.78 -24.76 -22.19
CA PRO A 41 1.58 -25.64 -21.03
C PRO A 41 2.24 -25.14 -19.72
N ALA A 42 3.26 -24.27 -19.80
CA ALA A 42 3.89 -23.65 -18.63
C ALA A 42 3.00 -22.64 -17.88
N THR A 43 1.91 -22.18 -18.53
CA THR A 43 0.97 -21.20 -17.97
C THR A 43 0.14 -21.82 -16.83
N HIS A 44 -0.13 -23.12 -16.89
CA HIS A 44 -0.89 -23.83 -15.86
C HIS A 44 -0.14 -23.90 -14.50
N SER A 45 1.19 -23.96 -14.51
CA SER A 45 2.00 -24.09 -13.28
C SER A 45 2.08 -22.81 -12.44
N VAL A 46 1.72 -21.65 -12.98
CA VAL A 46 1.75 -20.35 -12.26
C VAL A 46 0.36 -19.75 -12.08
N LEU A 47 -0.63 -20.20 -12.86
CA LEU A 47 -2.01 -19.73 -12.78
C LEU A 47 -2.64 -19.99 -11.40
N TRP A 48 -2.36 -21.14 -10.78
CA TRP A 48 -2.88 -21.45 -9.45
C TRP A 48 -2.39 -20.45 -8.39
N ALA A 49 -1.11 -20.04 -8.47
CA ALA A 49 -0.51 -19.11 -7.52
C ALA A 49 -1.12 -17.71 -7.66
N LEU A 50 -1.45 -17.31 -8.89
CA LEU A 50 -2.17 -16.08 -9.17
C LEU A 50 -3.60 -16.11 -8.60
N ILE A 51 -4.36 -17.18 -8.84
CA ILE A 51 -5.73 -17.33 -8.33
C ILE A 51 -5.74 -17.32 -6.79
N VAL A 52 -4.84 -18.08 -6.17
CA VAL A 52 -4.69 -18.12 -4.71
C VAL A 52 -4.25 -16.75 -4.18
N GLY A 53 -3.29 -16.11 -4.84
CA GLY A 53 -2.88 -14.74 -4.54
C GLY A 53 -4.10 -13.82 -4.50
N ILE A 54 -4.92 -13.80 -5.56
CA ILE A 54 -6.12 -12.96 -5.65
C ILE A 54 -7.05 -13.10 -4.45
N ILE A 55 -7.34 -14.34 -4.07
CA ILE A 55 -8.18 -14.63 -2.91
C ILE A 55 -7.52 -14.12 -1.63
N LEU A 56 -6.22 -14.35 -1.45
CA LEU A 56 -5.48 -13.94 -0.26
C LEU A 56 -5.36 -12.43 -0.11
N ALA A 57 -5.18 -11.66 -1.19
CA ALA A 57 -5.18 -10.21 -1.05
C ALA A 57 -6.57 -9.62 -0.82
N PHE A 58 -7.62 -10.25 -1.34
CA PHE A 58 -8.98 -9.86 -0.97
C PHE A 58 -9.20 -10.06 0.54
N LEU A 59 -8.76 -11.20 1.08
CA LEU A 59 -8.80 -11.47 2.52
C LEU A 59 -7.91 -10.51 3.32
N LEU A 60 -6.72 -10.18 2.81
CA LEU A 60 -5.83 -9.19 3.40
C LEU A 60 -6.49 -7.81 3.43
N GLY A 61 -7.07 -7.37 2.31
CA GLY A 61 -7.81 -6.11 2.20
C GLY A 61 -8.98 -6.04 3.17
N ALA A 62 -9.76 -7.12 3.29
CA ALA A 62 -10.84 -7.22 4.27
C ALA A 62 -10.33 -7.17 5.71
N GLY A 63 -9.22 -7.86 6.01
CA GLY A 63 -8.57 -7.84 7.33
C GLY A 63 -8.00 -6.46 7.69
N MET A 64 -7.35 -5.78 6.75
CA MET A 64 -6.85 -4.41 6.92
C MET A 64 -8.01 -3.44 7.16
N GLY A 65 -9.07 -3.51 6.34
CA GLY A 65 -10.26 -2.68 6.52
C GLY A 65 -10.90 -2.90 7.90
N GLY A 66 -11.08 -4.15 8.32
CA GLY A 66 -11.64 -4.47 9.64
C GLY A 66 -10.81 -3.93 10.81
N ASN A 67 -9.48 -3.95 10.68
CA ASN A 67 -8.55 -3.43 11.69
C ASN A 67 -8.47 -1.90 11.70
N ASP A 68 -8.45 -1.26 10.53
CA ASP A 68 -8.13 0.16 10.39
C ASP A 68 -9.36 1.09 10.46
N VAL A 69 -10.57 0.59 10.16
CA VAL A 69 -11.83 1.36 10.29
C VAL A 69 -12.01 1.91 11.71
N ALA A 70 -11.63 1.13 12.73
CA ALA A 70 -11.73 1.55 14.12
C ALA A 70 -10.82 2.76 14.43
N ASN A 71 -9.68 2.89 13.74
CA ASN A 71 -8.74 3.99 13.94
C ASN A 71 -9.31 5.32 13.41
N ALA A 72 -10.03 5.29 12.28
CA ALA A 72 -10.61 6.50 11.67
C ALA A 72 -11.97 6.89 12.26
N PHE A 73 -12.84 5.91 12.53
CA PHE A 73 -14.23 6.17 12.91
C PHE A 73 -14.56 5.87 14.38
N GLY A 74 -13.61 5.34 15.16
CA GLY A 74 -13.83 4.95 16.55
C GLY A 74 -14.31 6.09 17.45
N THR A 75 -13.79 7.31 17.27
CA THR A 75 -14.20 8.49 18.03
C THR A 75 -15.62 8.95 17.68
N SER A 76 -15.97 8.95 16.39
CA SER A 76 -17.28 9.40 15.90
C SER A 76 -18.40 8.41 16.22
N VAL A 77 -18.10 7.11 16.22
CA VAL A 77 -19.03 6.06 16.67
C VAL A 77 -19.12 6.06 18.21
N GLY A 78 -17.99 6.20 18.90
CA GLY A 78 -17.94 6.25 20.37
C GLY A 78 -18.65 7.47 20.97
N SER A 79 -18.67 8.61 20.26
CA SER A 79 -19.41 9.81 20.67
C SER A 79 -20.91 9.78 20.34
N GLY A 80 -21.40 8.72 19.66
CA GLY A 80 -22.79 8.59 19.24
C GLY A 80 -23.20 9.47 18.04
N VAL A 81 -22.25 10.16 17.40
CA VAL A 81 -22.51 11.02 16.23
C VAL A 81 -22.80 10.19 14.98
N LEU A 82 -22.12 9.05 14.83
CA LEU A 82 -22.32 8.10 13.74
C LEU A 82 -22.72 6.72 14.27
N THR A 83 -23.60 6.04 13.54
CA THR A 83 -23.87 4.61 13.78
C THR A 83 -22.80 3.76 13.12
N VAL A 84 -22.57 2.55 13.66
CA VAL A 84 -21.59 1.59 13.11
C VAL A 84 -21.80 1.34 11.62
N ILE A 85 -23.06 1.18 11.17
CA ILE A 85 -23.40 0.95 9.76
C ILE A 85 -22.98 2.14 8.89
N LYS A 86 -23.28 3.37 9.33
CA LYS A 86 -22.90 4.59 8.60
C LYS A 86 -21.39 4.73 8.51
N ALA A 87 -20.67 4.42 9.60
CA ALA A 87 -19.22 4.42 9.62
C ALA A 87 -18.63 3.45 8.58
N TYR A 88 -19.14 2.23 8.47
CA TYR A 88 -18.67 1.27 7.46
C TYR A 88 -18.93 1.72 6.02
N ILE A 89 -20.09 2.30 5.73
CA ILE A 89 -20.40 2.84 4.39
C ILE A 89 -19.41 3.95 4.05
N LEU A 90 -19.19 4.87 4.99
CA LEU A 90 -18.28 6.00 4.81
C LEU A 90 -16.84 5.54 4.63
N ALA A 91 -16.39 4.61 5.49
CA ALA A 91 -15.06 4.02 5.39
C ALA A 91 -14.85 3.33 4.04
N SER A 92 -15.81 2.52 3.59
CA SER A 92 -15.69 1.80 2.31
C SER A 92 -15.46 2.77 1.13
N ILE A 93 -16.12 3.93 1.14
CA ILE A 93 -15.95 4.95 0.09
C ILE A 93 -14.60 5.66 0.24
N PHE A 94 -14.31 6.22 1.42
CA PHE A 94 -13.16 7.09 1.63
C PHE A 94 -11.82 6.35 1.71
N GLU A 95 -11.77 5.14 2.29
CA GLU A 95 -10.58 4.28 2.28
C GLU A 95 -10.25 3.82 0.85
N THR A 96 -11.25 3.44 0.07
CA THR A 96 -11.05 3.08 -1.34
C THR A 96 -10.54 4.26 -2.15
N LEU A 97 -11.12 5.45 -1.95
CA LEU A 97 -10.64 6.68 -2.61
C LEU A 97 -9.19 7.01 -2.20
N GLY A 98 -8.86 6.93 -0.92
CA GLY A 98 -7.49 7.15 -0.42
C GLY A 98 -6.48 6.17 -1.02
N ALA A 99 -6.85 4.88 -1.06
CA ALA A 99 -6.03 3.83 -1.66
C ALA A 99 -5.74 4.07 -3.14
N VAL A 100 -6.73 4.56 -3.90
CA VAL A 100 -6.59 4.88 -5.33
C VAL A 100 -5.80 6.17 -5.56
N LEU A 101 -6.04 7.22 -4.76
CA LEU A 101 -5.47 8.55 -5.00
C LEU A 101 -4.05 8.72 -4.47
N VAL A 102 -3.73 8.13 -3.31
CA VAL A 102 -2.46 8.38 -2.59
C VAL A 102 -1.73 7.08 -2.21
N GLY A 103 -2.41 5.92 -2.25
CA GLY A 103 -1.85 4.65 -1.76
C GLY A 103 -0.53 4.19 -2.40
N TRP A 104 -0.20 4.66 -3.61
CA TRP A 104 1.02 4.27 -4.32
C TRP A 104 2.33 4.60 -3.57
N SER A 105 2.39 5.72 -2.83
CA SER A 105 3.64 6.15 -2.17
C SER A 105 4.08 5.20 -1.05
N VAL A 106 3.11 4.71 -0.27
CA VAL A 106 3.32 3.70 0.78
C VAL A 106 3.72 2.36 0.16
N THR A 107 3.01 1.94 -0.88
CA THR A 107 3.31 0.74 -1.65
C THR A 107 4.74 0.74 -2.21
N ASP A 108 5.16 1.84 -2.84
CA ASP A 108 6.49 1.95 -3.45
C ASP A 108 7.60 1.86 -2.41
N THR A 109 7.34 2.41 -1.22
CA THR A 109 8.26 2.33 -0.07
C THR A 109 8.39 0.89 0.43
N MET A 110 7.29 0.15 0.54
CA MET A 110 7.33 -1.26 0.92
C MET A 110 8.07 -2.12 -0.11
N ARG A 111 7.76 -1.94 -1.41
CA ARG A 111 8.43 -2.63 -2.53
C ARG A 111 9.96 -2.45 -2.49
N LYS A 112 10.40 -1.20 -2.38
CA LYS A 112 11.82 -0.85 -2.54
C LYS A 112 12.61 -0.97 -1.24
N GLY A 113 11.93 -0.89 -0.09
CA GLY A 113 12.55 -0.76 1.22
C GLY A 113 12.99 -2.08 1.84
N VAL A 114 12.26 -3.17 1.60
CA VAL A 114 12.38 -4.39 2.43
C VAL A 114 13.11 -5.55 1.72
N VAL A 115 12.69 -5.93 0.50
CA VAL A 115 13.25 -7.10 -0.22
C VAL A 115 14.29 -6.69 -1.25
N ASP A 116 15.37 -7.45 -1.37
CA ASP A 116 16.30 -7.34 -2.50
C ASP A 116 15.83 -8.07 -3.76
N THR A 117 15.06 -7.38 -4.60
CA THR A 117 14.54 -7.91 -5.87
C THR A 117 15.64 -8.37 -6.83
N ASP A 118 16.84 -7.79 -6.74
CA ASP A 118 17.94 -8.10 -7.67
C ASP A 118 18.49 -9.51 -7.43
N GLN A 119 18.40 -9.99 -6.18
CA GLN A 119 18.78 -11.36 -5.80
C GLN A 119 17.83 -12.43 -6.37
N TYR A 120 16.62 -12.04 -6.80
CA TYR A 120 15.60 -12.96 -7.32
C TYR A 120 15.46 -12.94 -8.85
N LEU A 121 16.28 -12.15 -9.56
CA LEU A 121 16.25 -12.04 -11.03
C LEU A 121 16.39 -13.40 -11.73
N ASN A 122 17.22 -14.28 -11.18
CA ASN A 122 17.48 -15.60 -11.77
C ASN A 122 16.40 -16.64 -11.42
N ASN A 123 15.64 -16.44 -10.33
CA ASN A 123 14.62 -17.37 -9.83
C ASN A 123 13.28 -16.65 -9.55
N PRO A 124 12.61 -16.11 -10.57
CA PRO A 124 11.44 -15.27 -10.35
C PRO A 124 10.22 -16.05 -9.82
N LYS A 125 10.19 -17.38 -9.99
CA LYS A 125 9.17 -18.26 -9.38
C LYS A 125 9.24 -18.28 -7.85
N GLU A 126 10.43 -18.19 -7.28
CA GLU A 126 10.62 -18.16 -5.82
C GLU A 126 10.06 -16.86 -5.24
N LEU A 127 10.31 -15.74 -5.92
CA LEU A 127 9.74 -14.45 -5.53
C LEU A 127 8.22 -14.51 -5.54
N MET A 128 7.62 -15.03 -6.62
CA MET A 128 6.16 -15.19 -6.74
C MET A 128 5.55 -15.99 -5.58
N LEU A 129 6.16 -17.12 -5.21
CA LEU A 129 5.71 -17.93 -4.07
C LEU A 129 5.89 -17.18 -2.73
N GLY A 130 6.98 -16.43 -2.59
CA GLY A 130 7.22 -15.55 -1.45
C GLY A 130 6.11 -14.50 -1.29
N GLN A 131 5.69 -13.86 -2.36
CA GLN A 131 4.59 -12.87 -2.35
C GLN A 131 3.26 -13.51 -1.93
N VAL A 132 2.92 -14.70 -2.45
CA VAL A 132 1.73 -15.45 -2.01
C VAL A 132 1.81 -15.80 -0.52
N ALA A 133 3.00 -16.16 -0.02
CA ALA A 133 3.21 -16.44 1.39
C ALA A 133 3.08 -15.19 2.27
N ILE A 134 3.54 -14.02 1.81
CA ILE A 134 3.34 -12.73 2.49
C ILE A 134 1.85 -12.44 2.62
N LEU A 135 1.12 -12.47 1.50
CA LEU A 135 -0.33 -12.23 1.47
C LEU A 135 -1.07 -13.16 2.43
N GLY A 136 -0.75 -14.46 2.39
CA GLY A 136 -1.36 -15.46 3.27
C GLY A 136 -1.02 -15.25 4.74
N GLY A 137 0.24 -15.02 5.07
CA GLY A 137 0.70 -14.81 6.44
C GLY A 137 0.12 -13.54 7.05
N CYS A 138 0.12 -12.43 6.31
CA CYS A 138 -0.48 -11.17 6.75
C CYS A 138 -1.99 -11.27 6.88
N ALA A 139 -2.68 -11.85 5.90
CA ALA A 139 -4.13 -12.01 5.95
C ALA A 139 -4.54 -12.86 7.16
N ALA A 140 -3.87 -13.99 7.38
CA ALA A 140 -4.14 -14.85 8.52
C ALA A 140 -3.94 -14.10 9.84
N TRP A 141 -2.80 -13.40 10.00
CA TRP A 141 -2.50 -12.65 11.22
C TRP A 141 -3.51 -11.53 11.49
N LEU A 142 -3.87 -10.74 10.47
CA LEU A 142 -4.83 -9.64 10.62
C LEU A 142 -6.25 -10.14 10.92
N LEU A 143 -6.68 -11.23 10.29
CA LEU A 143 -7.96 -11.86 10.60
C LEU A 143 -7.99 -12.39 12.04
N ILE A 144 -6.92 -13.06 12.49
CA ILE A 144 -6.80 -13.53 13.88
C ILE A 144 -6.85 -12.35 14.85
N ALA A 145 -6.05 -11.30 14.61
CA ALA A 145 -6.04 -10.10 15.45
C ALA A 145 -7.42 -9.43 15.51
N THR A 146 -8.11 -9.34 14.37
CA THR A 146 -9.47 -8.78 14.28
C THR A 146 -10.48 -9.60 15.09
N VAL A 147 -10.43 -10.94 15.00
CA VAL A 147 -11.29 -11.83 15.78
C VAL A 147 -11.02 -11.69 17.28
N LEU A 148 -9.75 -11.56 17.65
CA LEU A 148 -9.30 -11.30 19.03
C LEU A 148 -9.53 -9.86 19.50
N LYS A 149 -10.09 -8.99 18.64
CA LYS A 149 -10.33 -7.56 18.91
C LYS A 149 -9.07 -6.79 19.33
N MET A 150 -7.91 -7.20 18.81
CA MET A 150 -6.64 -6.52 19.08
C MET A 150 -6.36 -5.49 17.99
N PRO A 151 -6.17 -4.21 18.32
CA PRO A 151 -5.68 -3.23 17.37
C PRO A 151 -4.20 -3.53 17.08
N VAL A 152 -3.91 -3.95 15.85
CA VAL A 152 -2.54 -4.27 15.42
C VAL A 152 -2.11 -3.37 14.26
N SER A 153 -0.81 -3.29 14.00
CA SER A 153 -0.30 -2.54 12.85
C SER A 153 -0.18 -3.43 11.62
N THR A 154 -0.91 -3.05 10.56
CA THR A 154 -0.88 -3.70 9.25
C THR A 154 0.52 -3.60 8.61
N THR A 155 1.17 -2.44 8.69
CA THR A 155 2.53 -2.22 8.17
C THR A 155 3.57 -3.15 8.82
N HIS A 156 3.56 -3.28 10.15
CA HIS A 156 4.50 -4.18 10.84
C HIS A 156 4.25 -5.65 10.47
N SER A 157 2.97 -6.01 10.30
CA SER A 157 2.58 -7.35 9.86
C SER A 157 3.13 -7.67 8.46
N LEU A 158 3.04 -6.70 7.53
CA LEU A 158 3.56 -6.82 6.17
C LEU A 158 5.09 -6.92 6.14
N VAL A 159 5.78 -6.01 6.86
CA VAL A 159 7.24 -6.04 6.98
C VAL A 159 7.71 -7.36 7.60
N GLY A 160 7.05 -7.82 8.66
CA GLY A 160 7.39 -9.08 9.34
C GLY A 160 7.25 -10.30 8.43
N ALA A 161 6.14 -10.42 7.69
CA ALA A 161 5.93 -11.52 6.74
C ALA A 161 6.94 -11.46 5.58
N THR A 162 7.26 -10.25 5.12
CA THR A 162 8.26 -9.99 4.07
C THR A 162 9.67 -10.42 4.51
N LEU A 163 10.05 -10.08 5.74
CA LEU A 163 11.32 -10.54 6.32
C LEU A 163 11.32 -12.06 6.50
N GLY A 164 10.21 -12.64 6.97
CA GLY A 164 10.06 -14.08 7.18
C GLY A 164 10.33 -14.90 5.92
N PHE A 165 9.67 -14.58 4.80
CA PHE A 165 9.90 -15.34 3.55
C PHE A 165 11.34 -15.13 3.02
N SER A 166 11.87 -13.91 3.11
CA SER A 166 13.21 -13.61 2.60
C SER A 166 14.29 -14.37 3.38
N ILE A 167 14.13 -14.51 4.70
CA ILE A 167 15.04 -15.31 5.54
C ILE A 167 14.96 -16.78 5.15
N VAL A 168 13.77 -17.31 4.89
CA VAL A 168 13.60 -18.72 4.50
C VAL A 168 14.25 -19.03 3.15
N LEU A 169 14.12 -18.15 2.15
CA LEU A 169 14.61 -18.43 0.80
C LEU A 169 16.09 -18.07 0.59
N ARG A 170 16.57 -16.99 1.21
CA ARG A 170 17.90 -16.41 0.93
C ARG A 170 18.73 -16.14 2.19
N GLY A 171 18.23 -16.55 3.36
CA GLY A 171 18.87 -16.25 4.64
C GLY A 171 18.91 -14.75 4.92
N LEU A 172 19.85 -14.33 5.76
CA LEU A 172 20.04 -12.91 6.08
C LEU A 172 20.51 -12.11 4.85
N ASN A 173 21.11 -12.72 3.83
CA ASN A 173 21.64 -12.01 2.66
C ASN A 173 20.56 -11.51 1.68
N GLY A 174 19.33 -12.06 1.73
CA GLY A 174 18.23 -11.60 0.87
C GLY A 174 17.55 -10.31 1.33
N ILE A 175 17.91 -9.84 2.53
CA ILE A 175 17.36 -8.64 3.14
C ILE A 175 18.31 -7.47 2.88
N ARG A 176 17.77 -6.34 2.44
CA ARG A 176 18.56 -5.11 2.29
C ARG A 176 18.82 -4.47 3.65
N TRP A 177 19.63 -5.10 4.51
CA TRP A 177 19.96 -4.59 5.85
C TRP A 177 20.51 -3.17 5.80
N MET A 178 21.39 -2.86 4.85
CA MET A 178 21.92 -1.50 4.69
C MET A 178 20.84 -0.49 4.31
N LYS A 179 19.73 -0.90 3.68
CA LYS A 179 18.58 -0.02 3.42
C LYS A 179 17.69 0.07 4.65
N ILE A 180 17.50 -1.02 5.38
CA ILE A 180 16.83 -1.05 6.69
C ILE A 180 17.63 -0.32 7.78
N VAL A 181 18.95 -0.13 7.62
CA VAL A 181 19.87 0.49 8.60
C VAL A 181 20.28 1.91 8.18
N ASN A 182 20.64 2.18 6.92
CA ASN A 182 20.87 3.56 6.43
C ASN A 182 19.58 4.36 6.23
N ILE A 183 18.43 3.69 5.98
CA ILE A 183 17.08 4.26 6.18
C ILE A 183 16.54 3.80 7.54
N GLY A 184 17.32 3.11 8.37
CA GLY A 184 16.93 2.62 9.70
C GLY A 184 16.81 3.71 10.74
N THR A 185 17.62 4.76 10.58
CA THR A 185 17.40 6.03 11.25
C THR A 185 16.14 6.76 10.77
N ASP A 186 15.49 6.38 9.67
CA ASP A 186 14.23 7.01 9.25
C ASP A 186 13.02 6.08 9.46
N THR A 187 13.17 4.77 9.29
CA THR A 187 12.05 3.80 9.34
C THR A 187 11.76 3.38 10.77
N VAL A 188 12.77 2.93 11.51
CA VAL A 188 12.59 2.57 12.93
C VAL A 188 12.31 3.84 13.73
N ILE A 189 13.00 4.94 13.43
CA ILE A 189 12.70 6.22 14.06
C ILE A 189 11.30 6.70 13.67
N SER A 190 10.83 6.58 12.42
CA SER A 190 9.46 6.98 12.06
C SER A 190 8.40 6.18 12.81
N TRP A 191 8.65 4.91 13.19
CA TRP A 191 7.71 4.14 14.01
C TRP A 191 7.51 4.71 15.41
N PHE A 192 8.53 5.36 15.99
CA PHE A 192 8.42 6.04 17.29
C PHE A 192 8.06 7.53 17.14
N LEU A 193 8.63 8.18 16.12
CA LEU A 193 8.45 9.59 15.85
C LEU A 193 7.05 9.90 15.34
N SER A 194 6.41 9.00 14.58
CA SER A 194 5.04 9.21 14.09
C SER A 194 4.01 9.27 15.24
N PRO A 195 3.97 8.32 16.19
CA PRO A 195 3.15 8.47 17.40
C PRO A 195 3.50 9.72 18.22
N ALA A 196 4.79 10.05 18.37
CA ALA A 196 5.21 11.22 19.14
C ALA A 196 4.76 12.54 18.51
N LEU A 197 4.95 12.70 17.19
CA LEU A 197 4.52 13.88 16.43
C LEU A 197 3.00 13.98 16.37
N SER A 198 2.29 12.88 16.09
CA SER A 198 0.83 12.87 16.06
C SER A 198 0.23 13.19 17.44
N GLY A 199 0.82 12.66 18.52
CA GLY A 199 0.44 13.01 19.90
C GLY A 199 0.69 14.49 20.21
N THR A 200 1.84 15.03 19.80
CA THR A 200 2.17 16.45 20.01
C THR A 200 1.20 17.36 19.25
N ILE A 201 0.93 17.07 17.99
CA ILE A 201 -0.02 17.83 17.15
C ILE A 201 -1.44 17.71 17.73
N SER A 202 -1.85 16.52 18.19
CA SER A 202 -3.15 16.29 18.82
C SER A 202 -3.33 17.16 20.07
N VAL A 203 -2.31 17.23 20.93
CA VAL A 203 -2.29 18.09 22.12
C VAL A 203 -2.37 19.58 21.77
N ILE A 204 -1.63 20.03 20.74
CA ILE A 204 -1.69 21.42 20.26
C ILE A 204 -3.08 21.75 19.73
N LEU A 205 -3.67 20.88 18.89
CA LEU A 205 -5.01 21.07 18.35
C LEU A 205 -6.07 21.08 19.47
N TYR A 206 -5.94 20.19 20.45
CA TYR A 206 -6.81 20.19 21.61
C TYR A 206 -6.71 21.51 22.40
N MET A 207 -5.51 22.02 22.64
CA MET A 207 -5.32 23.32 23.32
C MET A 207 -5.95 24.48 22.52
N ILE A 208 -5.83 24.46 21.20
CA ILE A 208 -6.48 25.47 20.33
C ILE A 208 -8.00 25.39 20.47
N VAL A 209 -8.60 24.19 20.42
CA VAL A 209 -10.05 24.01 20.58
C VAL A 209 -10.50 24.38 21.98
N ASP A 210 -9.75 24.01 23.02
CA ASP A 210 -10.05 24.33 24.41
C ASP A 210 -10.12 25.84 24.63
N PHE A 211 -9.10 26.57 24.17
CA PHE A 211 -9.03 28.02 24.31
C PHE A 211 -9.98 28.78 23.39
N ALA A 212 -10.12 28.36 22.13
CA ALA A 212 -10.91 29.08 21.12
C ALA A 212 -12.41 28.79 21.23
N VAL A 213 -12.80 27.60 21.69
CA VAL A 213 -14.19 27.13 21.70
C VAL A 213 -14.68 26.80 23.11
N LEU A 214 -14.03 25.87 23.82
CA LEU A 214 -14.60 25.30 25.06
C LEU A 214 -14.64 26.28 26.23
N ARG A 215 -13.65 27.17 26.37
CA ARG A 215 -13.57 28.16 27.46
C ARG A 215 -14.32 29.48 27.19
N ARG A 216 -15.03 29.59 26.07
CA ARG A 216 -15.81 30.79 25.73
C ARG A 216 -17.20 30.74 26.34
N ASP A 217 -17.79 31.92 26.59
CA ASP A 217 -19.11 32.03 27.22
C ASP A 217 -20.23 31.35 26.39
N ASN A 218 -20.07 31.29 25.06
CA ASN A 218 -20.99 30.61 24.13
C ASN A 218 -20.25 29.55 23.28
N PRO A 219 -19.91 28.37 23.84
CA PRO A 219 -19.10 27.36 23.15
C PRO A 219 -19.72 26.83 21.86
N PHE A 220 -21.05 26.75 21.80
CA PHE A 220 -21.77 26.22 20.64
C PHE A 220 -21.58 27.11 19.41
N GLU A 221 -21.84 28.42 19.54
CA GLU A 221 -21.67 29.41 18.47
C GLU A 221 -20.20 29.56 18.06
N CYS A 222 -19.28 29.55 19.04
CA CYS A 222 -17.84 29.56 18.78
C CYS A 222 -17.39 28.32 18.00
N GLY A 223 -17.92 27.14 18.35
CA GLY A 223 -17.66 25.89 17.64
C GLY A 223 -18.13 25.95 16.19
N LEU A 224 -19.36 26.42 15.96
CA LEU A 224 -19.93 26.57 14.63
C LEU A 224 -19.11 27.53 13.75
N ARG A 225 -18.56 28.59 14.35
CA ARG A 225 -17.67 29.54 13.67
C ARG A 225 -16.27 28.98 13.40
N ALA A 226 -15.80 28.04 14.22
CA ALA A 226 -14.50 27.39 14.02
C ALA A 226 -14.53 26.28 12.95
N LEU A 227 -15.68 25.63 12.75
CA LEU A 227 -15.85 24.53 11.78
C LEU A 227 -15.36 24.86 10.35
N PRO A 228 -15.70 26.00 9.73
CA PRO A 228 -15.22 26.33 8.38
C PRO A 228 -13.70 26.36 8.28
N VAL A 229 -13.01 26.82 9.34
CA VAL A 229 -11.54 26.88 9.37
C VAL A 229 -10.96 25.46 9.41
N PHE A 230 -11.49 24.59 10.27
CA PHE A 230 -11.06 23.19 10.33
C PHE A 230 -11.32 22.45 9.01
N TYR A 231 -12.50 22.62 8.42
CA TYR A 231 -12.81 22.02 7.11
C TYR A 231 -11.91 22.55 6.00
N PHE A 232 -11.65 23.87 5.97
CA PHE A 232 -10.75 24.46 4.99
C PHE A 232 -9.34 23.88 5.08
N VAL A 233 -8.75 23.84 6.29
CA VAL A 233 -7.41 23.28 6.51
C VAL A 233 -7.36 21.81 6.10
N CYS A 234 -8.37 21.02 6.49
CA CYS A 234 -8.42 19.59 6.19
C CYS A 234 -8.56 19.32 4.68
N ILE A 235 -9.45 20.05 3.99
CA ILE A 235 -9.63 19.94 2.54
C ILE A 235 -8.37 20.41 1.80
N ALA A 236 -7.80 21.55 2.20
CA ALA A 236 -6.58 22.08 1.58
C ALA A 236 -5.41 21.10 1.71
N PHE A 237 -5.23 20.49 2.88
CA PHE A 237 -4.21 19.48 3.10
C PHE A 237 -4.42 18.24 2.20
N ASN A 238 -5.65 17.71 2.15
CA ASN A 238 -5.96 16.53 1.32
C ASN A 238 -5.77 16.82 -0.18
N VAL A 239 -6.24 17.97 -0.66
CA VAL A 239 -6.06 18.38 -2.06
C VAL A 239 -4.58 18.56 -2.39
N LEU A 240 -3.81 19.19 -1.50
CA LEU A 240 -2.37 19.35 -1.67
C LEU A 240 -1.64 18.01 -1.70
N MET A 241 -1.98 17.07 -0.80
CA MET A 241 -1.41 15.72 -0.80
C MET A 241 -1.70 14.98 -2.10
N VAL A 242 -2.97 14.96 -2.55
CA VAL A 242 -3.36 14.29 -3.78
C VAL A 242 -2.68 14.90 -5.01
N THR A 243 -2.61 16.23 -5.09
CA THR A 243 -1.96 16.91 -6.22
C THR A 243 -0.45 16.71 -6.24
N TRP A 244 0.20 16.72 -5.07
CA TRP A 244 1.63 16.53 -4.93
C TRP A 244 2.06 15.09 -5.25
N ASP A 245 1.40 14.09 -4.64
CA ASP A 245 1.72 12.68 -4.88
C ASP A 245 1.31 12.25 -6.30
N GLY A 246 0.18 12.77 -6.81
CA GLY A 246 -0.23 12.57 -8.20
C GLY A 246 0.84 13.05 -9.20
N SER A 247 1.45 14.21 -8.96
CA SER A 247 2.53 14.73 -9.82
C SER A 247 3.76 13.80 -9.84
N ARG A 248 4.15 13.24 -8.70
CA ARG A 248 5.29 12.31 -8.60
C ARG A 248 5.04 11.00 -9.33
N HIS A 249 3.81 10.49 -9.29
CA HIS A 249 3.42 9.29 -10.03
C HIS A 249 3.61 9.50 -11.54
N THR A 250 3.13 10.62 -12.09
CA THR A 250 3.27 10.96 -13.51
C THR A 250 4.73 11.10 -13.93
N GLN A 251 5.58 11.71 -13.09
CA GLN A 251 7.02 11.84 -13.37
C GLN A 251 7.74 10.48 -13.39
N SER A 252 7.41 9.58 -12.45
CA SER A 252 7.99 8.24 -12.40
C SER A 252 7.58 7.37 -13.59
N ALA A 253 6.31 7.48 -14.01
CA ALA A 253 5.80 6.79 -15.20
C ALA A 253 6.50 7.28 -16.48
N SER A 254 6.60 8.60 -16.65
CA SER A 254 7.30 9.22 -17.79
C SER A 254 8.78 8.81 -17.88
N LYS A 255 9.46 8.69 -16.74
CA LYS A 255 10.86 8.24 -16.68
C LYS A 255 11.03 6.79 -17.15
N LYS A 256 10.18 5.87 -16.68
CA LYS A 256 10.20 4.46 -17.13
C LYS A 256 9.93 4.31 -18.62
N GLU A 257 9.02 5.12 -19.15
CA GLU A 257 8.70 5.09 -20.58
C GLU A 257 9.87 5.59 -21.44
N SER A 258 10.53 6.64 -21.00
CA SER A 258 11.75 7.17 -21.63
C SER A 258 12.90 6.15 -21.64
N GLU A 259 13.07 5.40 -20.54
CA GLU A 259 14.11 4.38 -20.40
C GLU A 259 13.84 3.15 -21.31
N LYS A 260 12.56 2.71 -21.40
CA LYS A 260 12.13 1.69 -22.37
C LYS A 260 12.37 2.11 -23.81
N LEU A 261 12.10 3.39 -24.13
CA LEU A 261 12.34 3.92 -25.46
C LEU A 261 13.84 3.96 -25.78
N GLY A 262 14.66 4.39 -24.82
CA GLY A 262 16.12 4.37 -24.91
C GLY A 262 16.67 2.97 -25.21
N HIS A 263 16.23 1.95 -24.46
CA HIS A 263 16.62 0.55 -24.72
C HIS A 263 16.21 0.06 -26.11
N LYS A 264 14.99 0.39 -26.58
CA LYS A 264 14.55 0.03 -27.94
C LYS A 264 15.41 0.67 -29.02
N LEU A 265 15.75 1.96 -28.86
CA LEU A 265 16.59 2.68 -29.82
C LEU A 265 18.02 2.12 -29.85
N LEU A 266 18.57 1.80 -28.69
CA LEU A 266 19.91 1.20 -28.57
C LEU A 266 19.96 -0.19 -29.23
N HIS A 267 18.91 -0.99 -29.03
CA HIS A 267 18.77 -2.29 -29.70
C HIS A 267 18.59 -2.16 -31.22
N TYR A 268 17.90 -1.10 -31.69
CA TYR A 268 17.77 -0.81 -33.12
C TYR A 268 19.12 -0.41 -33.73
N ALA A 269 19.85 0.49 -33.06
CA ALA A 269 21.15 0.98 -33.48
C ALA A 269 22.21 -0.14 -33.59
N LEU A 270 22.25 -1.05 -32.62
CA LEU A 270 23.17 -2.19 -32.63
C LEU A 270 22.84 -3.21 -33.75
N ASN A 271 21.56 -3.43 -34.06
CA ASN A 271 21.13 -4.29 -35.16
C ASN A 271 21.35 -3.67 -36.55
N THR A 272 21.35 -2.35 -36.68
CA THR A 272 21.71 -1.66 -37.94
C THR A 272 23.21 -1.59 -38.17
N SER A 273 24.04 -1.68 -37.12
CA SER A 273 25.50 -1.67 -37.24
C SER A 273 26.11 -3.05 -37.58
N THR A 274 25.31 -4.13 -37.56
CA THR A 274 25.72 -5.51 -37.84
C THR A 274 25.26 -6.02 -39.21
N ARG A 275 24.73 -5.14 -40.06
CA ARG A 275 24.48 -5.35 -41.50
C ARG A 275 25.33 -4.41 -42.32
#